data_AF-A0A078AWS9-F1
#
_entry.id   AF-A0A078AWS9-F1
#
_cell.length_a   1.000
_cell.length_b   1.000
_cell.length_c   1.000
_cell.angle_alpha   90.00
_cell.angle_beta   90.00
_cell.angle_gamma   90.00
#
_symmetry.space_group_name_H-M   'P 1'
#
loop_
_entity.id
_entity.type
_entity.pdbx_description
1 polymer ?
#
loop_
_entity_poly.entity_id
_entity_poly.type
_entity_poly.pdbx_seq_one_letter_code
_entity_poly.pdbx_strand_id
1 'polypeptide(L)'
;MITANDNEISEIRLLENNEYKISKNIQQTNNGVYKIIQLNDDIFICALYGGQISLLSISNQQYSQVFQINSFKCISEICKIKNEQNKTTFAFGDGLGNGIAICQLIKISDYDYQLIQDQQRLVENGKILSIMLVNSKIIKEKGWFNVQYYDYDLNPFAFVKDYEKISLINFRNYQIIRVIDSRYIYNNKNGRLINMRIYKEGESQQIYRLFDVQRSDRSAEIREIRLRIP
;
A
#
# COMPACT_ATOMS: atom_id res chain seq x y z
N MET A 1 -12.50 4.75 -12.91
CA MET A 1 -11.82 4.05 -11.79
C MET A 1 -11.66 2.60 -12.20
N ILE A 2 -10.67 1.87 -11.65
CA ILE A 2 -10.47 0.45 -11.98
C ILE A 2 -10.64 -0.41 -10.72
N THR A 3 -11.09 -1.65 -10.92
CA THR A 3 -11.20 -2.68 -9.88
C THR A 3 -10.67 -4.01 -10.41
N ALA A 4 -10.32 -4.92 -9.51
CA ALA A 4 -10.09 -6.32 -9.86
C ALA A 4 -11.11 -7.23 -9.19
N ASN A 5 -11.49 -8.30 -9.89
CA ASN A 5 -12.15 -9.46 -9.32
C ASN A 5 -11.34 -10.70 -9.71
N ASP A 6 -10.71 -11.34 -8.72
CA ASP A 6 -9.67 -12.36 -8.93
C ASP A 6 -8.58 -11.86 -9.91
N ASN A 7 -8.48 -12.40 -11.12
CA ASN A 7 -7.47 -12.01 -12.10
C ASN A 7 -7.99 -11.04 -13.19
N GLU A 8 -9.27 -10.70 -13.18
CA GLU A 8 -9.91 -9.82 -14.15
C GLU A 8 -9.91 -8.36 -13.69
N ILE A 9 -9.48 -7.46 -14.57
CA ILE A 9 -9.48 -6.01 -14.33
C ILE A 9 -10.61 -5.36 -15.10
N SER A 10 -11.40 -4.53 -14.42
CA SER A 10 -12.54 -3.84 -15.00
C SER A 10 -12.51 -2.33 -14.72
N GLU A 11 -12.98 -1.54 -15.68
CA GLU A 11 -13.30 -0.14 -15.48
C GLU A 11 -14.66 -0.04 -14.79
N ILE A 12 -14.72 0.67 -13.66
CA ILE A 12 -15.96 1.00 -12.95
C ILE A 12 -16.27 2.49 -13.05
N ARG A 13 -17.57 2.78 -13.10
CA ARG A 13 -18.13 4.13 -13.12
C ARG A 13 -19.08 4.31 -11.94
N LEU A 14 -19.07 5.52 -11.39
CA LEU A 14 -20.02 5.94 -10.38
C LEU A 14 -21.30 6.40 -11.09
N LEU A 15 -22.42 5.84 -10.68
CA LEU A 15 -23.75 6.23 -11.14
C LEU A 15 -24.29 7.38 -10.27
N GLU A 16 -25.32 8.08 -10.75
CA GLU A 16 -25.92 9.23 -10.06
C GLU A 16 -26.46 8.88 -8.65
N ASN A 17 -26.83 7.62 -8.44
CA ASN A 17 -27.32 7.10 -7.14
C ASN A 17 -26.19 6.68 -6.18
N ASN A 18 -24.93 7.04 -6.46
CA ASN A 18 -23.73 6.61 -5.72
C ASN A 18 -23.44 5.11 -5.79
N GLU A 19 -24.02 4.37 -6.75
CA GLU A 19 -23.64 2.98 -6.99
C GLU A 19 -22.50 2.87 -7.99
N TYR A 20 -21.66 1.84 -7.83
CA TYR A 20 -20.60 1.53 -8.78
C TYR A 20 -21.05 0.42 -9.71
N LYS A 21 -20.87 0.62 -11.02
CA LYS A 21 -21.15 -0.38 -12.03
C LYS A 21 -19.90 -0.68 -12.86
N ILE A 22 -19.68 -1.96 -13.14
CA ILE A 22 -18.69 -2.39 -14.14
C ILE A 22 -19.15 -1.88 -15.50
N SER A 23 -18.31 -1.05 -16.11
CA SER A 23 -18.56 -0.49 -17.44
C SER A 23 -18.01 -1.38 -18.54
N LYS A 24 -16.80 -1.92 -18.36
CA LYS A 24 -16.16 -2.90 -19.25
C LYS A 24 -15.02 -3.62 -18.54
N ASN A 25 -14.71 -4.82 -19.01
CA ASN A 25 -13.46 -5.51 -18.67
C ASN A 25 -12.36 -4.97 -19.57
N ILE A 26 -11.21 -4.64 -18.99
CA ILE A 26 -10.13 -3.95 -19.70
C ILE A 26 -8.93 -4.86 -19.96
N GLN A 27 -8.57 -5.72 -19.00
CA GLN A 27 -7.41 -6.60 -19.09
C GLN A 27 -7.56 -7.79 -18.12
N GLN A 28 -6.73 -8.81 -18.30
CA GLN A 28 -6.62 -9.96 -17.39
C GLN A 28 -5.15 -10.18 -17.01
N THR A 29 -4.92 -10.60 -15.77
CA THR A 29 -3.60 -10.95 -15.24
C THR A 29 -3.43 -12.47 -15.15
N ASN A 30 -2.19 -12.93 -15.07
CA ASN A 30 -1.89 -14.37 -14.98
C ASN A 30 -2.23 -14.99 -13.61
N ASN A 31 -2.44 -14.16 -12.59
CA ASN A 31 -2.63 -14.57 -11.20
C ASN A 31 -3.64 -13.66 -10.51
N GLY A 32 -4.28 -14.14 -9.44
CA GLY A 32 -5.22 -13.34 -8.66
C GLY A 32 -4.61 -12.04 -8.13
N VAL A 33 -5.33 -10.94 -8.28
CA VAL A 33 -4.93 -9.58 -7.92
C VAL A 33 -5.32 -9.30 -6.47
N TYR A 34 -4.35 -8.88 -5.67
CA TYR A 34 -4.56 -8.51 -4.27
C TYR A 34 -4.72 -7.00 -4.07
N LYS A 35 -3.98 -6.21 -4.84
CA LYS A 35 -4.00 -4.75 -4.72
C LYS A 35 -3.69 -4.11 -6.06
N ILE A 36 -4.32 -2.96 -6.32
CA ILE A 36 -4.03 -2.11 -7.48
C ILE A 36 -3.54 -0.77 -6.97
N ILE A 37 -2.49 -0.24 -7.57
CA ILE A 37 -2.04 1.15 -7.36
C ILE A 37 -1.77 1.82 -8.70
N GLN A 38 -2.13 3.09 -8.81
CA GLN A 38 -1.84 3.89 -9.99
C GLN A 38 -0.35 4.29 -10.00
N LEU A 39 0.35 4.04 -11.11
CA LEU A 39 1.73 4.48 -11.31
C LEU A 39 1.75 5.90 -11.90
N ASN A 40 0.96 6.13 -12.94
CA ASN A 40 0.72 7.41 -13.61
C ASN A 40 -0.70 7.45 -14.22
N ASP A 41 -1.00 8.44 -15.06
CA ASP A 41 -2.34 8.64 -15.62
C ASP A 41 -2.84 7.46 -16.49
N ASP A 42 -1.93 6.70 -17.09
CA ASP A 42 -2.27 5.58 -17.98
C ASP A 42 -1.93 4.20 -17.38
N ILE A 43 -0.83 4.10 -16.64
CA ILE A 43 -0.28 2.84 -16.15
C ILE A 43 -0.62 2.61 -14.68
N PHE A 44 -1.02 1.39 -14.37
CA PHE A 44 -1.25 0.91 -13.01
C PHE A 44 -0.48 -0.39 -12.74
N ILE A 45 -0.24 -0.66 -11.46
CA ILE A 45 0.47 -1.84 -10.97
C ILE A 45 -0.54 -2.73 -10.24
N CYS A 46 -0.59 -4.00 -10.62
CA CYS A 46 -1.30 -5.05 -9.91
C CYS A 46 -0.32 -5.86 -9.05
N ALA A 47 -0.60 -5.94 -7.75
CA ALA A 47 0.03 -6.86 -6.81
C ALA A 47 -0.61 -8.24 -6.97
N LEU A 48 0.18 -9.26 -7.28
CA LEU A 48 -0.35 -10.58 -7.62
C LEU A 48 0.02 -11.66 -6.61
N TYR A 49 -0.76 -12.73 -6.63
CA TYR A 49 -0.32 -14.03 -6.14
C TYR A 49 0.91 -14.52 -6.93
N GLY A 50 1.77 -15.32 -6.31
CA GLY A 50 3.05 -15.77 -6.89
C GLY A 50 4.22 -14.80 -6.71
N GLY A 51 4.04 -13.71 -5.96
CA GLY A 51 5.11 -12.74 -5.70
C GLY A 51 5.44 -11.85 -6.90
N GLN A 52 4.48 -11.69 -7.81
CA GLN A 52 4.63 -10.91 -9.04
C GLN A 52 3.92 -9.57 -8.96
N ILE A 53 4.43 -8.60 -9.71
CA ILE A 53 3.68 -7.42 -10.12
C ILE A 53 3.45 -7.41 -11.62
N SER A 54 2.32 -6.88 -12.05
CA SER A 54 2.05 -6.58 -13.46
C SER A 54 1.81 -5.09 -13.64
N LEU A 55 2.47 -4.49 -14.62
CA LEU A 55 2.20 -3.15 -15.13
C LEU A 55 1.26 -3.27 -16.32
N LEU A 56 0.16 -2.53 -16.27
CA LEU A 56 -0.89 -2.57 -17.28
C LEU A 56 -1.31 -1.15 -17.64
N SER A 57 -1.80 -0.95 -18.86
CA SER A 57 -2.23 0.36 -19.38
C SER A 57 -3.75 0.41 -19.59
N ILE A 58 -4.35 1.54 -19.24
CA ILE A 58 -5.77 1.81 -19.46
C ILE A 58 -6.03 2.04 -20.96
N SER A 59 -5.17 2.80 -21.62
CA SER A 59 -5.35 3.17 -23.04
C SER A 59 -4.81 2.12 -24.02
N ASN A 60 -3.75 1.39 -23.64
CA ASN A 60 -3.12 0.34 -24.44
C ASN A 60 -3.35 -1.05 -23.81
N GLN A 61 -4.44 -1.71 -24.20
CA GLN A 61 -4.82 -3.03 -23.66
C GLN A 61 -3.86 -4.17 -24.04
N GLN A 62 -2.94 -3.95 -24.99
CA GLN A 62 -1.92 -4.92 -25.37
C GLN A 62 -0.66 -4.82 -24.51
N TYR A 63 -0.48 -3.69 -23.79
CA TYR A 63 0.68 -3.51 -22.93
C TYR A 63 0.53 -4.29 -21.62
N SER A 64 1.52 -5.13 -21.35
CA SER A 64 1.73 -5.79 -20.08
C SER A 64 3.22 -6.01 -19.85
N GLN A 65 3.71 -5.68 -18.65
CA GLN A 65 5.05 -6.04 -18.21
C GLN A 65 4.98 -6.68 -16.82
N VAL A 66 5.63 -7.83 -16.64
CA VAL A 66 5.56 -8.61 -15.41
C VAL A 66 6.94 -8.67 -14.77
N PHE A 67 7.00 -8.44 -13.47
CA PHE A 67 8.23 -8.59 -12.68
C PHE A 67 8.00 -9.52 -11.49
N GLN A 68 9.02 -10.32 -11.18
CA GLN A 68 9.07 -11.13 -9.97
C GLN A 68 9.76 -10.35 -8.86
N ILE A 69 9.15 -10.29 -7.68
CA ILE A 69 9.83 -9.87 -6.45
C ILE A 69 10.46 -11.12 -5.84
N ASN A 70 11.78 -11.09 -5.66
CA ASN A 70 12.53 -12.25 -5.19
C ASN A 70 12.04 -12.67 -3.81
N SER A 71 11.87 -13.98 -3.62
CA SER A 71 11.37 -14.69 -2.43
C SER A 71 9.90 -14.48 -2.06
N PHE A 72 9.20 -13.51 -2.66
CA PHE A 72 7.80 -13.26 -2.33
C PHE A 72 6.92 -14.34 -2.93
N LYS A 73 5.84 -14.68 -2.23
CA LYS A 73 4.87 -15.69 -2.68
C LYS A 73 3.50 -15.07 -2.94
N CYS A 74 3.20 -13.94 -2.31
CA CYS A 74 1.97 -13.20 -2.54
C CYS A 74 2.18 -11.74 -2.17
N ILE A 75 2.05 -10.82 -3.13
CA ILE A 75 2.18 -9.40 -2.82
C ILE A 75 0.82 -8.91 -2.32
N SER A 76 0.66 -8.81 -1.00
CA SER A 76 -0.59 -8.36 -0.38
C SER A 76 -0.70 -6.84 -0.32
N GLU A 77 0.43 -6.16 -0.27
CA GLU A 77 0.50 -4.72 -0.07
C GLU A 77 1.53 -4.08 -1.00
N ILE A 78 1.15 -2.92 -1.55
CA ILE A 78 2.03 -2.02 -2.29
C ILE A 78 1.86 -0.64 -1.69
N CYS A 79 2.99 0.04 -1.50
CA CYS A 79 3.05 1.42 -1.07
C CYS A 79 4.08 2.17 -1.92
N LYS A 80 3.66 3.23 -2.60
CA LYS A 80 4.59 4.17 -3.25
C LYS A 80 5.39 4.87 -2.14
N ILE A 81 6.71 4.98 -2.28
CA ILE A 81 7.60 5.63 -1.29
C ILE A 81 8.20 6.91 -1.83
N LYS A 82 8.58 6.93 -3.11
CA LYS A 82 9.22 8.12 -3.69
C LYS A 82 8.93 8.17 -5.18
N ASN A 83 8.74 9.37 -5.71
CA ASN A 83 8.64 9.58 -7.14
C ASN A 83 9.65 10.62 -7.59
N GLU A 84 10.59 10.20 -8.41
CA GLU A 84 11.56 11.03 -9.12
C GLU A 84 11.23 10.95 -10.61
N GLN A 85 11.79 11.86 -11.42
CA GLN A 85 11.34 12.13 -12.79
C GLN A 85 11.14 10.86 -13.65
N ASN A 86 12.04 9.89 -13.57
CA ASN A 86 11.97 8.61 -14.29
C ASN A 86 12.04 7.38 -13.37
N LYS A 87 11.91 7.55 -12.05
CA LYS A 87 12.10 6.46 -11.10
C LYS A 87 11.09 6.56 -9.97
N THR A 88 10.40 5.46 -9.69
CA THR A 88 9.47 5.37 -8.59
C THR A 88 9.91 4.27 -7.64
N THR A 89 10.07 4.60 -6.36
CA THR A 89 10.40 3.63 -5.30
C THR A 89 9.12 3.14 -4.62
N PHE A 90 9.04 1.84 -4.35
CA PHE A 90 7.91 1.18 -3.73
C PHE A 90 8.35 0.25 -2.59
N ALA A 91 7.49 0.11 -1.57
CA ALA A 91 7.53 -0.97 -0.60
C ALA A 91 6.47 -2.00 -0.99
N PHE A 92 6.90 -3.26 -1.07
CA PHE A 92 6.05 -4.41 -1.31
C PHE A 92 5.99 -5.26 -0.05
N GLY A 93 4.78 -5.57 0.42
CA GLY A 93 4.56 -6.47 1.56
C GLY A 93 4.16 -7.86 1.10
N ASP A 94 4.81 -8.89 1.63
CA ASP A 94 4.45 -10.28 1.37
C ASP A 94 3.37 -10.76 2.32
N GLY A 95 2.24 -11.19 1.75
CA GLY A 95 1.10 -11.74 2.45
C GLY A 95 1.30 -13.18 2.91
N LEU A 96 2.50 -13.76 2.77
CA LEU A 96 2.79 -15.15 3.15
C LEU A 96 4.05 -15.31 4.02
N GLY A 97 4.61 -14.23 4.55
CA GLY A 97 5.60 -14.29 5.63
C GLY A 97 6.99 -13.73 5.33
N ASN A 98 7.27 -13.23 4.12
CA ASN A 98 8.60 -12.76 3.71
C ASN A 98 8.86 -11.27 3.97
N GLY A 99 8.00 -10.62 4.76
CA GLY A 99 8.15 -9.24 5.21
C GLY A 99 8.03 -8.21 4.08
N ILE A 100 8.95 -7.22 4.05
CA ILE A 100 8.89 -6.09 3.11
C ILE A 100 10.16 -6.01 2.25
N ALA A 101 9.96 -5.91 0.94
CA ALA A 101 10.98 -5.61 -0.04
C ALA A 101 10.84 -4.16 -0.53
N ILE A 102 11.96 -3.50 -0.76
CA ILE A 102 12.02 -2.20 -1.41
C ILE A 102 12.43 -2.41 -2.86
N CYS A 103 11.70 -1.83 -3.80
CA CYS A 103 12.08 -1.87 -5.21
C CYS A 103 11.94 -0.51 -5.87
N GLN A 104 12.76 -0.29 -6.87
CA GLN A 104 12.74 0.88 -7.75
C GLN A 104 12.28 0.44 -9.12
N LEU A 105 11.26 1.11 -9.63
CA LEU A 105 10.77 0.97 -10.98
C LEU A 105 11.30 2.15 -11.79
N ILE A 106 12.15 1.89 -12.79
CA ILE A 106 12.79 2.89 -13.63
C ILE A 106 12.11 2.89 -14.99
N LYS A 107 11.59 4.05 -15.41
CA LYS A 107 11.00 4.24 -16.73
C LYS A 107 12.12 4.38 -17.76
N ILE A 108 12.20 3.44 -18.69
CA ILE A 108 13.12 3.47 -19.84
C ILE A 108 12.44 4.13 -21.04
N SER A 109 11.16 3.79 -21.29
CA SER A 109 10.29 4.44 -22.27
C SER A 109 8.83 4.43 -21.80
N ASP A 110 7.87 4.86 -22.62
CA ASP A 110 6.45 4.93 -22.23
C ASP A 110 5.83 3.60 -21.80
N TYR A 111 6.35 2.50 -22.35
CA TYR A 111 5.86 1.14 -22.10
C TYR A 111 7.04 0.17 -21.86
N ASP A 112 8.12 0.67 -21.27
CA ASP A 112 9.26 -0.15 -20.89
C ASP A 112 9.84 0.32 -19.56
N TYR A 113 9.86 -0.59 -18.60
CA TYR A 113 10.34 -0.35 -17.27
C TYR A 113 11.39 -1.38 -16.86
N GLN A 114 12.28 -0.97 -15.98
CA GLN A 114 13.20 -1.87 -15.28
C GLN A 114 12.83 -1.91 -13.80
N LEU A 115 12.80 -3.10 -13.21
CA LEU A 115 12.67 -3.27 -11.78
C LEU A 115 14.03 -3.58 -11.16
N ILE A 116 14.43 -2.79 -10.16
CA ILE A 116 15.59 -3.05 -9.31
C ILE A 116 15.09 -3.31 -7.89
N GLN A 117 15.34 -4.50 -7.35
CA GLN A 117 15.05 -4.82 -5.95
C GLN A 117 16.28 -4.51 -5.09
N ASP A 118 16.07 -3.79 -3.98
CA ASP A 118 17.10 -3.57 -2.98
C ASP A 118 17.49 -4.90 -2.32
N GLN A 119 18.77 -5.09 -2.05
CA GLN A 119 19.29 -6.26 -1.35
C GLN A 119 18.87 -6.25 0.13
N GLN A 120 18.73 -5.06 0.71
CA GLN A 120 18.28 -4.93 2.09
C GLN A 120 16.77 -5.06 2.18
N ARG A 121 16.30 -5.99 3.02
CA ARG A 121 14.89 -6.04 3.42
C ARG A 121 14.65 -5.13 4.60
N LEU A 122 13.48 -4.49 4.56
CA LEU A 122 13.05 -3.61 5.64
C LEU A 122 12.46 -4.40 6.82
N VAL A 123 11.75 -5.48 6.50
CA VAL A 123 11.26 -6.47 7.44
C VAL A 123 11.60 -7.82 6.83
N GLU A 124 12.40 -8.65 7.50
CA GLU A 124 12.87 -9.91 6.94
C GLU A 124 11.84 -11.03 7.02
N ASN A 125 11.02 -11.01 8.08
CA ASN A 125 10.04 -12.04 8.38
C ASN A 125 8.73 -11.41 8.88
N GLY A 126 7.62 -12.02 8.50
CA GLY A 126 6.28 -11.61 8.94
C GLY A 126 5.32 -11.49 7.76
N LYS A 127 4.07 -11.93 7.98
CA LYS A 127 2.99 -11.74 7.00
C LYS A 127 2.52 -10.31 7.07
N ILE A 128 2.76 -9.54 6.02
CA ILE A 128 2.39 -8.13 5.96
C ILE A 128 0.91 -8.01 5.67
N LEU A 129 0.20 -7.41 6.62
CA LEU A 129 -1.24 -7.24 6.61
C LEU A 129 -1.68 -5.87 6.14
N SER A 130 -0.85 -4.84 6.35
CA SER A 130 -1.12 -3.47 5.92
C SER A 130 0.16 -2.63 5.95
N ILE A 131 0.32 -1.76 4.96
CA ILE A 131 1.30 -0.66 4.99
C ILE A 131 0.51 0.64 4.89
N MET A 132 0.60 1.49 5.91
CA MET A 132 -0.11 2.76 5.98
C MET A 132 0.87 3.91 6.21
N LEU A 133 0.93 4.83 5.25
CA LEU A 133 1.69 6.07 5.37
C LEU A 133 1.07 7.00 6.42
N VAL A 134 1.93 7.75 7.12
CA VAL A 134 1.52 8.67 8.20
C VAL A 134 0.98 9.96 7.59
N ASN A 135 -0.33 10.09 7.44
CA ASN A 135 -0.94 11.19 6.71
C ASN A 135 -0.68 12.55 7.40
N SER A 136 -0.09 13.51 6.69
CA SER A 136 0.15 14.87 7.18
C SER A 136 -1.09 15.78 7.11
N LYS A 137 -2.14 15.39 6.35
CA LYS A 137 -3.36 16.18 6.14
C LYS A 137 -4.62 15.49 6.70
N ILE A 138 -5.57 16.32 7.12
CA ILE A 138 -6.89 15.94 7.66
C ILE A 138 -7.62 15.03 6.68
N ILE A 139 -8.19 13.92 7.18
CA ILE A 139 -9.17 13.11 6.44
C ILE A 139 -10.41 13.98 6.23
N LYS A 140 -10.55 14.62 5.06
CA LYS A 140 -11.87 15.09 4.61
C LYS A 140 -12.61 13.85 4.10
N GLU A 141 -13.76 13.59 4.70
CA GLU A 141 -14.69 12.52 4.33
C GLU A 141 -14.87 12.43 2.81
N LYS A 142 -14.38 11.34 2.21
CA LYS A 142 -15.05 10.53 1.18
C LYS A 142 -14.13 9.40 0.72
N GLY A 143 -14.59 8.17 0.93
CA GLY A 143 -14.29 6.93 0.21
C GLY A 143 -12.88 6.70 -0.35
N TRP A 144 -12.22 5.69 0.20
CA TRP A 144 -11.13 4.90 -0.39
C TRP A 144 -9.78 5.64 -0.45
N PHE A 145 -8.86 5.17 0.39
CA PHE A 145 -7.63 5.86 0.79
C PHE A 145 -6.55 5.82 -0.31
N ASN A 146 -6.74 6.57 -1.38
CA ASN A 146 -5.62 7.05 -2.18
C ASN A 146 -5.07 8.32 -1.51
N VAL A 147 -3.90 8.23 -0.88
CA VAL A 147 -3.17 9.42 -0.43
C VAL A 147 -2.52 10.06 -1.66
N GLN A 148 -3.31 10.74 -2.50
CA GLN A 148 -2.85 11.28 -3.78
C GLN A 148 -1.80 12.41 -3.67
N TYR A 149 -1.41 12.82 -2.46
CA TYR A 149 -0.50 13.96 -2.24
C TYR A 149 0.40 13.75 -1.01
N TYR A 150 0.89 12.53 -0.82
CA TYR A 150 1.83 12.26 0.27
C TYR A 150 3.22 12.81 -0.07
N ASP A 151 3.70 13.72 0.77
CA ASP A 151 5.05 14.28 0.66
C ASP A 151 6.00 13.51 1.58
N TYR A 152 6.80 12.63 0.99
CA TYR A 152 7.77 11.78 1.67
C TYR A 152 9.03 12.56 2.12
N ASP A 153 9.35 13.65 1.43
CA ASP A 153 10.45 14.55 1.79
C ASP A 153 10.07 15.45 2.99
N LEU A 154 8.79 15.50 3.35
CA LEU A 154 8.32 16.11 4.60
C LEU A 154 7.96 15.09 5.69
N ASN A 155 7.46 13.90 5.33
CA ASN A 155 7.06 12.89 6.30
C ASN A 155 7.38 11.47 5.76
N PRO A 156 8.49 10.82 6.14
CA PRO A 156 8.86 9.53 5.58
C PRO A 156 8.27 8.34 6.36
N PHE A 157 7.31 8.56 7.24
CA PHE A 157 6.90 7.55 8.21
C PHE A 157 5.74 6.68 7.75
N ALA A 158 5.76 5.41 8.14
CA ALA A 158 4.67 4.48 7.89
C ALA A 158 4.46 3.52 9.05
N PHE A 159 3.20 3.16 9.28
CA PHE A 159 2.82 2.03 10.10
C PHE A 159 2.73 0.78 9.24
N VAL A 160 3.49 -0.25 9.62
CA VAL A 160 3.43 -1.57 9.03
C VAL A 160 2.82 -2.52 10.03
N LYS A 161 1.72 -3.17 9.67
CA LYS A 161 1.06 -4.16 10.51
C LYS A 161 1.35 -5.57 10.03
N ASP A 162 1.80 -6.41 10.95
CA ASP A 162 1.82 -7.87 10.82
C ASP A 162 0.83 -8.50 11.83
N TYR A 163 0.94 -9.80 12.10
CA TYR A 163 0.05 -10.50 13.03
C TYR A 163 0.27 -10.20 14.51
N GLU A 164 1.45 -9.71 14.87
CA GLU A 164 1.90 -9.59 16.26
C GLU A 164 2.08 -8.14 16.68
N LYS A 165 2.37 -7.26 15.72
CA LYS A 165 2.79 -5.88 16.00
C LYS A 165 2.44 -4.91 14.87
N ILE A 166 2.51 -3.64 15.25
CA ILE A 166 2.59 -2.50 14.35
C ILE A 166 3.99 -1.91 14.50
N SER A 167 4.71 -1.82 13.40
CA SER A 167 6.04 -1.18 13.33
C SER A 167 5.88 0.21 12.72
N LEU A 168 6.36 1.25 13.42
CA LEU A 168 6.55 2.58 12.85
C LEU A 168 7.92 2.61 12.19
N ILE A 169 7.96 2.85 10.88
CA ILE A 169 9.16 2.81 10.07
C ILE A 169 9.45 4.19 9.50
N ASN A 170 10.72 4.58 9.46
CA ASN A 170 11.22 5.69 8.67
C ASN A 170 11.73 5.20 7.30
N PHE A 171 11.06 5.55 6.21
CA PHE A 171 11.47 5.14 4.87
C PHE A 171 12.67 5.93 4.30
N ARG A 172 13.17 6.99 4.97
CA ARG A 172 14.41 7.65 4.52
C ARG A 172 15.65 6.83 4.81
N ASN A 173 15.66 6.11 5.93
CA ASN A 173 16.80 5.35 6.40
C ASN A 173 16.48 3.87 6.67
N TYR A 174 15.26 3.45 6.33
CA TYR A 174 14.79 2.07 6.47
C TYR A 174 14.88 1.52 7.90
N GLN A 175 14.71 2.38 8.91
CA GLN A 175 14.77 1.98 10.32
C GLN A 175 13.38 1.85 10.94
N ILE A 176 13.19 0.79 11.73
CA ILE A 176 12.06 0.67 12.66
C ILE A 176 12.34 1.58 13.85
N ILE A 177 11.48 2.58 14.05
CA ILE A 177 11.60 3.57 15.12
C ILE A 177 10.90 3.08 16.39
N ARG A 178 9.75 2.41 16.20
CA ARG A 178 8.91 1.97 17.29
C ARG A 178 8.16 0.71 16.92
N VAL A 179 8.01 -0.16 17.91
CA VAL A 179 7.15 -1.34 17.83
C VAL A 179 6.02 -1.15 18.83
N ILE A 180 4.80 -1.44 18.39
CA ILE A 180 3.59 -1.42 19.20
C ILE A 180 2.99 -2.82 19.15
N ASP A 181 2.83 -3.46 20.30
CA ASP A 181 2.16 -4.76 20.42
C ASP A 181 0.75 -4.66 19.82
N SER A 182 0.46 -5.53 18.86
CA SER A 182 -0.82 -5.60 18.18
C SER A 182 -1.10 -7.05 17.83
N ARG A 183 -1.60 -7.79 18.82
CA ARG A 183 -2.01 -9.18 18.63
C ARG A 183 -3.36 -9.18 17.92
N TYR A 184 -3.64 -10.20 17.11
CA TYR A 184 -4.85 -10.41 16.29
C TYR A 184 -4.82 -9.79 14.88
N ILE A 185 -5.28 -10.57 13.88
CA ILE A 185 -6.46 -10.26 13.03
C ILE A 185 -6.85 -11.48 12.16
N TYR A 186 -8.15 -11.83 12.17
CA TYR A 186 -8.84 -12.74 11.25
C TYR A 186 -9.03 -12.12 9.85
N ASN A 187 -9.12 -12.96 8.80
CA ASN A 187 -8.87 -12.67 7.37
C ASN A 187 -9.58 -11.49 6.64
N ASN A 188 -10.34 -10.59 7.29
CA ASN A 188 -11.04 -9.52 6.57
C ASN A 188 -10.11 -8.35 6.19
N LYS A 189 -10.19 -7.90 4.93
CA LYS A 189 -9.17 -7.07 4.25
C LYS A 189 -9.33 -5.55 4.42
N ASN A 190 -10.50 -5.08 4.83
CA ASN A 190 -10.81 -3.64 4.83
C ASN A 190 -10.72 -3.04 6.25
N GLY A 191 -9.75 -2.13 6.47
CA GLY A 191 -9.70 -1.24 7.64
C GLY A 191 -8.90 -1.74 8.85
N ARG A 192 -7.59 -1.98 8.69
CA ARG A 192 -6.74 -2.51 9.78
C ARG A 192 -6.04 -1.44 10.61
N LEU A 193 -5.73 -0.31 10.00
CA LEU A 193 -5.14 0.87 10.64
C LEU A 193 -5.81 2.11 10.05
N ILE A 194 -5.99 3.14 10.87
CA ILE A 194 -6.31 4.50 10.43
C ILE A 194 -5.46 5.45 11.26
N ASN A 195 -4.78 6.42 10.65
CA ASN A 195 -4.04 7.42 11.39
C ASN A 195 -4.53 8.84 11.08
N MET A 196 -4.49 9.69 12.11
CA MET A 196 -4.83 11.11 12.02
C MET A 196 -3.84 11.94 12.83
N ARG A 197 -3.34 13.02 12.23
CA ARG A 197 -2.54 14.02 12.94
C ARG A 197 -3.42 14.83 13.90
N ILE A 198 -2.97 14.99 15.13
CA ILE A 198 -3.58 15.93 16.09
C ILE A 198 -2.84 17.25 15.92
N TYR A 199 -3.54 18.29 15.47
CA TYR A 199 -3.00 19.65 15.55
C TYR A 199 -3.29 20.22 16.94
N LYS A 200 -2.26 20.82 17.54
CA LYS A 200 -2.43 21.90 18.51
C LYS A 200 -1.68 23.11 17.98
N GLU A 201 -2.36 24.25 17.88
CA GLU A 201 -1.70 25.51 17.51
C GLU A 201 -0.54 25.79 18.47
N GLY A 202 0.63 26.13 17.91
CA GLY A 202 1.82 26.48 18.68
C GLY A 202 2.71 25.31 19.15
N GLU A 203 2.33 24.05 18.94
CA GLU A 203 3.19 22.91 19.29
C GLU A 203 4.03 22.44 18.08
N SER A 204 5.35 22.39 18.24
CA SER A 204 6.29 21.83 17.24
C SER A 204 6.24 20.30 17.16
N GLN A 205 5.46 19.63 18.03
CA GLN A 205 5.44 18.18 18.15
C GLN A 205 4.40 17.56 17.21
N GLN A 206 4.84 16.62 16.37
CA GLN A 206 3.93 15.86 15.51
C GLN A 206 3.31 14.70 16.31
N ILE A 207 2.14 14.94 16.92
CA ILE A 207 1.38 13.92 17.65
C ILE A 207 0.30 13.34 16.73
N TYR A 208 0.18 12.02 16.72
CA TYR A 208 -0.77 11.26 15.91
C TYR A 208 -1.66 10.37 16.76
N ARG A 209 -2.92 10.23 16.36
CA ARG A 209 -3.80 9.13 16.77
C ARG A 209 -3.71 8.04 15.72
N LEU A 210 -3.36 6.85 16.15
CA LEU A 210 -3.47 5.63 15.38
C LEU A 210 -4.64 4.84 15.95
N PHE A 211 -5.66 4.61 15.13
CA PHE A 211 -6.72 3.66 15.42
C PHE A 211 -6.32 2.30 14.88
N ASP A 212 -6.22 1.35 15.79
CA ASP A 212 -5.92 -0.04 15.49
C ASP A 212 -7.17 -0.89 15.73
N VAL A 213 -7.65 -1.56 14.69
CA VAL A 213 -8.80 -2.46 14.79
C VAL A 213 -8.29 -3.89 14.90
N GLN A 214 -8.58 -4.52 16.03
CA GLN A 214 -8.24 -5.92 16.30
C GLN A 214 -9.51 -6.76 16.29
N ARG A 215 -9.47 -7.90 15.59
CA ARG A 215 -10.61 -8.80 15.53
C ARG A 215 -10.16 -10.25 15.54
N SER A 216 -10.76 -11.02 16.43
CA SER A 216 -10.72 -12.48 16.47
C SER A 216 -12.11 -13.04 16.18
N ASP A 217 -12.23 -14.37 16.17
CA ASP A 217 -13.54 -15.04 16.08
C ASP A 217 -14.43 -14.77 17.30
N ARG A 218 -13.83 -14.37 18.44
CA ARG A 218 -14.51 -14.23 19.73
C ARG A 218 -14.63 -12.80 20.23
N SER A 219 -13.90 -11.86 19.65
CA SER A 219 -13.84 -10.48 20.13
C SER A 219 -13.44 -9.51 19.03
N ALA A 220 -13.85 -8.26 19.20
CA ALA A 220 -13.34 -7.13 18.43
C ALA A 220 -12.97 -6.01 19.42
N GLU A 221 -11.86 -5.33 19.14
CA GLU A 221 -11.36 -4.22 19.93
C GLU A 221 -10.90 -3.11 18.96
N ILE A 222 -11.17 -1.85 19.33
CA ILE A 222 -10.62 -0.68 18.65
C ILE A 222 -9.75 0.05 19.67
N ARG A 223 -8.47 0.19 19.36
CA ARG A 223 -7.50 0.88 20.22
C ARG A 223 -7.15 2.23 19.62
N GLU A 224 -7.27 3.30 20.41
CA GLU A 224 -6.68 4.60 20.09
C GLU A 224 -5.27 4.66 20.72
N ILE A 225 -4.25 4.73 19.88
CA ILE A 225 -2.86 4.88 20.30
C ILE A 225 -2.40 6.29 19.96
N ARG A 226 -1.94 7.03 20.96
CA ARG A 226 -1.32 8.35 20.76
C ARG A 226 0.18 8.19 20.71
N LEU A 227 0.79 8.67 19.63
CA LEU A 227 2.24 8.62 19.48
C LEU A 227 2.79 9.94 18.96
N ARG A 228 3.97 10.27 19.47
CA ARG A 228 4.82 11.32 18.90
C ARG A 228 5.72 10.69 17.85
N ILE A 229 5.73 11.27 16.66
CA ILE A 229 6.61 10.87 15.57
C ILE A 229 7.78 11.88 15.53
N PRO A 230 9.03 11.41 15.38
CA PRO A 230 10.22 12.28 15.34
C PRO A 230 10.19 13.33 14.23
#